data_AF-A0A353SXH2-F1
#
_entry.id   AF-A0A353SXH2-F1
#
_cell.length_a   1.000
_cell.length_b   1.000
_cell.length_c   1.000
_cell.angle_alpha   90.00
_cell.angle_beta   90.00
_cell.angle_gamma   90.00
#
_symmetry.space_group_name_H-M   'P 1'
#
loop_
_entity.id
_entity.type
_entity.pdbx_description
1 polymer ?
#
loop_
_entity_poly.entity_id
_entity_poly.type
_entity_poly.pdbx_seq_one_letter_code
_entity_poly.pdbx_strand_id
1 'polypeptide(L)'
;MLKLLTNKIVWVGLLISIISVLANLLFFALTQALGELYIIPLTEIPLNSGPMPVFMVILATFIPAILAAMLYSFLSKIAPNSTLPPFLSVAGTALLVSFGGPLDLPGAGMQTKLLLSAMHIIAAIIIVGGLLIFHSQKKKLLDGE
;
A
#
# COMPACT_ATOMS: atom_id res chain seq x y z
N MET A 1 -25.75 15.31 1.11
CA MET A 1 -25.26 13.93 0.87
C MET A 1 -23.78 13.89 0.43
N LEU A 2 -23.36 14.66 -0.58
CA LEU A 2 -21.98 14.63 -1.11
C LEU A 2 -20.87 14.97 -0.07
N LYS A 3 -21.07 15.97 0.80
CA LYS A 3 -20.13 16.31 1.89
C LYS A 3 -19.95 15.18 2.91
N LEU A 4 -21.02 14.44 3.25
CA LEU A 4 -20.95 13.30 4.18
C LEU A 4 -20.15 12.14 3.59
N LEU A 5 -20.31 11.86 2.29
CA LEU A 5 -19.56 10.83 1.58
C LEU A 5 -18.07 11.18 1.43
N THR A 6 -17.75 12.47 1.30
CA THR A 6 -16.36 12.94 1.18
C THR A 6 -15.61 12.85 2.51
N ASN A 7 -16.27 13.11 3.66
CA ASN A 7 -15.64 12.84 4.95
C ASN A 7 -15.39 11.34 5.19
N LYS A 8 -16.31 10.48 4.75
CA LYS A 8 -16.15 9.03 4.90
C LYS A 8 -14.95 8.48 4.12
N ILE A 9 -14.61 9.02 2.95
CA ILE A 9 -13.50 8.52 2.13
C ILE A 9 -12.13 8.74 2.81
N VAL A 10 -11.97 9.86 3.53
CA VAL A 10 -10.74 10.19 4.26
C VAL A 10 -10.55 9.21 5.42
N TRP A 11 -11.63 8.96 6.18
CA TRP A 11 -11.62 7.99 7.27
C TRP A 11 -11.37 6.56 6.78
N VAL A 12 -11.97 6.18 5.66
CA VAL A 12 -11.73 4.87 5.04
C VAL A 12 -10.29 4.75 4.55
N GLY A 13 -9.74 5.79 3.93
CA GLY A 13 -8.33 5.83 3.52
C GLY A 13 -7.37 5.68 4.70
N LEU A 14 -7.63 6.38 5.81
CA LEU A 14 -6.87 6.26 7.06
C LEU A 14 -6.96 4.85 7.63
N LEU A 15 -8.17 4.29 7.73
CA LEU A 15 -8.39 2.95 8.27
C LEU A 15 -7.69 1.88 7.42
N ILE A 16 -7.82 1.95 6.10
CA ILE A 16 -7.12 1.06 5.17
C ILE A 16 -5.60 1.19 5.34
N SER A 17 -5.08 2.42 5.45
CA SER A 17 -3.64 2.66 5.64
C SER A 17 -3.12 2.02 6.94
N ILE A 18 -3.87 2.16 8.04
CA ILE A 18 -3.52 1.54 9.32
C ILE A 18 -3.54 0.01 9.19
N ILE A 19 -4.58 -0.57 8.59
CA ILE A 19 -4.69 -2.02 8.40
C ILE A 19 -3.54 -2.55 7.54
N SER A 20 -3.18 -1.85 6.45
CA SER A 20 -2.04 -2.21 5.61
C SER A 20 -0.72 -2.19 6.37
N VAL A 21 -0.48 -1.14 7.16
CA VAL A 21 0.72 -1.05 8.01
C VAL A 21 0.77 -2.22 8.99
N LEU A 22 -0.33 -2.50 9.71
CA LEU A 22 -0.38 -3.59 10.68
C LEU A 22 -0.13 -4.95 10.03
N ALA A 23 -0.71 -5.21 8.85
CA ALA A 23 -0.48 -6.45 8.12
C ALA A 23 0.97 -6.62 7.68
N ASN A 24 1.59 -5.55 7.17
CA ASN A 24 3.01 -5.59 6.78
C ASN A 24 3.94 -5.70 7.98
N LEU A 25 3.64 -5.02 9.09
CA LEU A 25 4.40 -5.16 10.33
C LEU A 25 4.29 -6.59 10.89
N LEU A 26 3.10 -7.19 10.85
CA LEU A 26 2.90 -8.56 11.26
C LEU A 26 3.72 -9.51 10.38
N PHE A 27 3.66 -9.35 9.06
CA PHE A 27 4.45 -10.15 8.12
C PHE A 27 5.96 -10.01 8.39
N PHE A 28 6.44 -8.78 8.52
CA PHE A 28 7.84 -8.44 8.81
C PHE A 28 8.33 -9.02 10.15
N ALA A 29 7.50 -8.99 11.19
CA ALA A 29 7.83 -9.56 12.50
C ALA A 29 7.88 -11.09 12.45
N LEU A 30 6.95 -11.72 11.73
CA LEU A 30 6.93 -13.18 11.57
C LEU A 30 8.15 -13.68 10.81
N THR A 31 8.53 -13.04 9.70
CA THR A 31 9.71 -13.43 8.91
C THR A 31 11.01 -13.17 9.66
N GLN A 32 11.10 -12.09 10.43
CA GLN A 32 12.22 -11.88 11.36
C GLN A 32 12.31 -12.97 12.42
N ALA A 33 11.19 -13.35 13.03
CA ALA A 33 11.16 -14.45 13.99
C ALA A 33 11.58 -15.80 13.37
N LEU A 34 11.46 -15.94 12.05
CA LEU A 34 11.94 -17.08 11.27
C LEU A 34 13.41 -16.94 10.80
N GLY A 35 14.11 -15.87 11.18
CA GLY A 35 15.54 -15.68 10.95
C GLY A 35 15.92 -14.68 9.86
N GLU A 36 14.97 -14.01 9.22
CA GLU A 36 15.27 -12.99 8.20
C GLU A 36 15.69 -11.66 8.84
N LEU A 37 16.93 -11.23 8.66
CA LEU A 37 17.43 -9.97 9.23
C LEU A 37 17.12 -8.71 8.39
N TYR A 38 16.61 -8.88 7.17
CA TYR A 38 16.31 -7.78 6.23
C TYR A 38 17.47 -6.79 6.08
N ILE A 39 18.65 -7.27 5.69
CA ILE A 39 19.81 -6.41 5.49
C ILE A 39 19.63 -5.60 4.20
N ILE A 40 19.50 -4.29 4.35
CA ILE A 40 19.31 -3.35 3.24
C ILE A 40 20.34 -2.22 3.31
N PRO A 41 20.68 -1.57 2.19
CA PRO A 41 21.44 -0.31 2.21
C PRO A 41 20.64 0.78 2.93
N LEU A 42 21.22 1.35 3.99
CA LEU A 42 20.66 2.46 4.75
C LEU A 42 21.22 3.81 4.27
N THR A 43 22.43 3.82 3.71
CA THR A 43 23.07 4.98 3.06
C THR A 43 23.81 4.53 1.81
N GLU A 44 23.84 5.38 0.80
CA GLU A 44 24.51 5.09 -0.48
C GLU A 44 26.01 5.39 -0.44
N ILE A 45 26.44 6.44 0.30
CA ILE A 45 27.84 6.88 0.36
C ILE A 45 28.20 7.33 1.80
N PRO A 46 29.08 6.63 2.52
CA PRO A 46 29.56 5.27 2.23
C PRO A 46 28.40 4.26 2.25
N LEU A 47 28.52 3.17 1.47
CA LEU A 47 27.53 2.10 1.47
C LEU A 47 27.51 1.45 2.86
N ASN A 48 26.45 1.71 3.62
CA ASN A 48 26.24 1.14 4.93
C ASN A 48 24.98 0.28 4.89
N SER A 49 25.15 -1.02 5.09
CA SER A 49 24.05 -1.97 5.14
C SER A 49 23.75 -2.33 6.58
N GLY A 50 22.47 -2.40 6.91
CA GLY A 50 22.02 -2.77 8.24
C GLY A 50 20.63 -3.38 8.21
N PRO A 51 20.18 -3.91 9.36
CA PRO A 51 18.81 -4.41 9.49
C PRO A 51 17.82 -3.30 9.18
N MET A 52 16.81 -3.63 8.37
CA MET A 52 15.76 -2.69 8.00
C MET A 52 15.04 -2.18 9.26
N PRO A 53 15.01 -0.87 9.51
CA PRO A 53 14.32 -0.36 10.68
C PRO A 53 12.79 -0.41 10.48
N VAL A 54 12.07 -0.72 11.55
CA VAL A 54 10.59 -0.86 11.55
C VAL A 54 9.89 0.37 10.97
N PHE A 55 10.41 1.57 11.25
CA PHE A 55 9.79 2.81 10.75
C PHE A 55 9.80 2.90 9.21
N MET A 56 10.78 2.28 8.52
CA MET A 56 10.78 2.25 7.06
C MET A 56 9.62 1.40 6.53
N VAL A 57 9.29 0.28 7.18
CA VAL A 57 8.11 -0.54 6.82
C VAL A 57 6.83 0.27 6.97
N ILE A 58 6.72 1.04 8.06
CA ILE A 58 5.57 1.91 8.32
C ILE A 58 5.43 2.96 7.22
N LEU A 59 6.49 3.73 6.95
CA LEU A 59 6.45 4.81 5.96
C LEU A 59 6.22 4.29 4.54
N ALA A 60 6.92 3.22 4.16
CA ALA A 60 6.81 2.60 2.84
C ALA A 60 5.43 1.98 2.57
N THR A 61 4.68 1.64 3.62
CA THR A 61 3.30 1.14 3.49
C THR A 61 2.27 2.26 3.58
N PHE A 62 2.45 3.18 4.54
CA PHE A 62 1.47 4.23 4.85
C PHE A 62 1.38 5.28 3.75
N ILE A 63 2.52 5.76 3.24
CA ILE A 63 2.54 6.83 2.23
C ILE A 63 1.81 6.39 0.95
N PRO A 64 2.10 5.23 0.33
CA PRO A 64 1.37 4.78 -0.85
C PRO A 64 -0.12 4.54 -0.59
N ALA A 65 -0.50 4.06 0.60
CA ALA A 65 -1.91 3.84 0.96
C ALA A 65 -2.70 5.17 0.99
N ILE A 66 -2.13 6.21 1.59
CA ILE A 66 -2.73 7.55 1.60
C ILE A 66 -2.82 8.11 0.19
N LEU A 67 -1.75 8.01 -0.61
CA LEU A 67 -1.75 8.48 -2.00
C LEU A 67 -2.80 7.76 -2.86
N ALA A 68 -2.96 6.45 -2.68
CA ALA A 68 -3.99 5.66 -3.36
C ALA A 68 -5.41 6.11 -2.96
N ALA A 69 -5.66 6.34 -1.67
CA ALA A 69 -6.94 6.86 -1.19
C ALA A 69 -7.23 8.27 -1.73
N MET A 70 -6.22 9.14 -1.79
CA MET A 70 -6.33 10.49 -2.37
C MET A 70 -6.64 10.42 -3.86
N LEU A 71 -5.93 9.59 -4.62
CA LEU A 71 -6.17 9.39 -6.05
C LEU A 71 -7.59 8.87 -6.30
N TYR A 72 -8.02 7.86 -5.57
CA TYR A 72 -9.37 7.33 -5.65
C TYR A 72 -10.42 8.40 -5.30
N SER A 73 -10.18 9.19 -4.26
CA SER A 73 -11.07 10.31 -3.90
C SER A 73 -11.12 11.39 -4.98
N PHE A 74 -10.03 11.64 -5.69
CA PHE A 74 -9.98 12.61 -6.77
C PHE A 74 -10.73 12.10 -8.00
N LEU A 75 -10.46 10.87 -8.43
CA LEU A 75 -11.15 10.23 -9.55
C LEU A 75 -12.67 10.12 -9.32
N SER A 76 -13.09 9.82 -8.09
CA SER A 76 -14.51 9.74 -7.74
C SER A 76 -15.23 11.09 -7.71
N LYS A 77 -14.51 12.22 -7.72
CA LYS A 77 -15.09 13.56 -7.90
C LYS A 77 -15.23 13.93 -9.37
N ILE A 78 -14.27 13.53 -10.21
CA ILE A 78 -14.23 13.92 -11.63
C ILE A 78 -15.07 12.99 -12.50
N ALA A 79 -15.00 11.69 -12.25
CA ALA A 79 -15.68 10.67 -13.06
C ALA A 79 -16.38 9.64 -12.15
N PRO A 80 -17.49 10.00 -11.47
CA PRO A 80 -18.15 9.14 -10.48
C PRO A 80 -18.56 7.76 -11.00
N ASN A 81 -18.98 7.70 -12.28
CA ASN A 81 -19.46 6.47 -12.92
C ASN A 81 -18.33 5.64 -13.57
N SER A 82 -17.14 6.21 -13.72
CA SER A 82 -16.00 5.59 -14.41
C SER A 82 -14.73 5.63 -13.56
N THR A 83 -14.86 5.70 -12.24
CA THR A 83 -13.73 5.81 -11.30
C THR A 83 -12.85 4.56 -11.30
N LEU A 84 -13.46 3.37 -11.39
CA LEU A 84 -12.75 2.10 -11.16
C LEU A 84 -11.71 1.76 -12.22
N PRO A 85 -12.01 1.79 -13.54
CA PRO A 85 -11.01 1.42 -14.55
C PRO A 85 -9.70 2.22 -14.47
N PRO A 86 -9.70 3.58 -14.43
CA PRO A 86 -8.46 4.34 -14.35
C PRO A 86 -7.75 4.14 -13.01
N PHE A 87 -8.49 3.99 -11.91
CA PHE A 87 -7.89 3.69 -10.62
C PHE A 87 -7.13 2.36 -10.63
N LEU A 88 -7.75 1.30 -11.16
CA LEU A 88 -7.14 -0.03 -11.24
C LEU A 88 -5.94 -0.05 -12.19
N SER A 89 -5.99 0.67 -13.30
CA SER A 89 -4.84 0.83 -14.19
C SER A 89 -3.66 1.46 -13.46
N VAL A 90 -3.88 2.58 -12.77
CA VAL A 90 -2.81 3.27 -12.03
C VAL A 90 -2.30 2.41 -10.87
N ALA A 91 -3.20 1.75 -10.12
CA ALA A 91 -2.81 0.87 -9.01
C ALA A 91 -2.00 -0.34 -9.49
N GLY A 92 -2.40 -0.95 -10.61
CA GLY A 92 -1.66 -2.06 -11.22
C GLY A 92 -0.27 -1.63 -11.68
N THR A 93 -0.17 -0.50 -12.38
CA THR A 93 1.13 0.07 -12.77
C THR A 93 1.99 0.41 -11.56
N ALA A 94 1.41 1.04 -10.53
CA ALA A 94 2.12 1.38 -9.31
C ALA A 94 2.66 0.14 -8.59
N LEU A 95 1.88 -0.94 -8.52
CA LEU A 95 2.34 -2.22 -7.97
C LEU A 95 3.54 -2.77 -8.77
N LEU A 96 3.43 -2.82 -10.10
CA LEU A 96 4.51 -3.32 -10.96
C LEU A 96 5.80 -2.51 -10.80
N VAL A 97 5.69 -1.18 -10.82
CA VAL A 97 6.83 -0.27 -10.60
C VAL A 97 7.40 -0.45 -9.19
N SER A 98 6.55 -0.70 -8.19
CA SER A 98 6.99 -0.84 -6.81
C SER A 98 7.93 -2.03 -6.58
N PHE A 99 7.89 -3.06 -7.44
CA PHE A 99 8.85 -4.19 -7.37
C PHE A 99 10.27 -3.81 -7.77
N GLY A 100 10.44 -2.72 -8.54
CA GLY A 100 11.76 -2.23 -8.91
C GLY A 100 12.63 -1.92 -7.70
N GLY A 101 12.04 -1.34 -6.64
CA GLY A 101 12.76 -1.06 -5.39
C GLY A 101 13.35 -2.34 -4.77
N PRO A 102 12.53 -3.28 -4.29
CA PRO A 102 13.00 -4.53 -3.68
C PRO A 102 13.92 -5.37 -4.56
N LEU A 103 13.62 -5.51 -5.86
CA LEU A 103 14.38 -6.38 -6.75
C LEU A 103 15.76 -5.79 -7.09
N ASP A 104 15.88 -4.46 -7.15
CA ASP A 104 17.12 -3.76 -7.47
C ASP A 104 17.97 -3.40 -6.24
N LEU A 105 17.59 -3.84 -5.03
CA LEU A 105 18.36 -3.56 -3.82
C LEU A 105 19.79 -4.13 -3.90
N PRO A 106 20.84 -3.29 -3.90
CA PRO A 106 22.21 -3.77 -3.95
C PRO A 106 22.60 -4.42 -2.62
N GLY A 107 23.34 -5.53 -2.68
CA GLY A 107 23.85 -6.24 -1.49
C GLY A 107 22.79 -7.02 -0.68
N ALA A 108 21.50 -6.86 -0.97
CA ALA A 108 20.44 -7.64 -0.34
C ALA A 108 20.37 -9.06 -0.92
N GLY A 109 20.19 -10.06 -0.05
CA GLY A 109 20.01 -11.44 -0.45
C GLY A 109 18.69 -11.68 -1.20
N MET A 110 18.65 -12.70 -2.06
CA MET A 110 17.45 -13.02 -2.86
C MET A 110 16.20 -13.23 -1.98
N GLN A 111 16.37 -13.86 -0.82
CA GLN A 111 15.30 -14.06 0.15
C GLN A 111 14.72 -12.73 0.64
N THR A 112 15.57 -11.79 1.07
CA THR A 112 15.16 -10.43 1.48
C THR A 112 14.36 -9.74 0.36
N LYS A 113 14.85 -9.80 -0.88
CA LYS A 113 14.20 -9.18 -2.04
C LYS A 113 12.80 -9.75 -2.30
N LEU A 114 12.66 -11.08 -2.24
CA LEU A 114 11.38 -11.76 -2.41
C LEU A 114 10.41 -11.43 -1.28
N LEU A 115 10.87 -11.41 -0.03
CA LEU A 115 10.03 -11.09 1.13
C LEU A 115 9.58 -9.63 1.13
N LEU A 116 10.46 -8.69 0.76
CA LEU A 116 10.07 -7.29 0.55
C LEU A 116 9.06 -7.17 -0.58
N SER A 117 9.25 -7.89 -1.70
CA SER A 117 8.26 -7.92 -2.79
C SER A 117 6.91 -8.48 -2.34
N ALA A 118 6.89 -9.49 -1.47
CA ALA A 118 5.66 -10.03 -0.89
C ALA A 118 4.92 -8.97 -0.04
N MET A 119 5.64 -8.14 0.73
CA MET A 119 5.04 -7.03 1.48
C MET A 119 4.36 -6.00 0.57
N HIS A 120 4.89 -5.77 -0.64
CA HIS A 120 4.26 -4.90 -1.62
C HIS A 120 2.94 -5.49 -2.14
N ILE A 121 2.90 -6.81 -2.37
CA ILE A 121 1.68 -7.52 -2.77
C ILE A 121 0.62 -7.45 -1.66
N ILE A 122 1.02 -7.73 -0.41
CA ILE A 122 0.12 -7.65 0.76
C ILE A 122 -0.47 -6.25 0.88
N ALA A 123 0.36 -5.22 0.81
CA ALA A 123 -0.09 -3.83 0.84
C ALA A 123 -1.10 -3.55 -0.29
N ALA A 124 -0.76 -3.92 -1.53
CA ALA A 124 -1.64 -3.67 -2.68
C ALA A 124 -2.99 -4.37 -2.55
N ILE A 125 -3.02 -5.63 -2.11
CA ILE A 125 -4.27 -6.38 -1.88
C ILE A 125 -5.14 -5.65 -0.87
N ILE A 126 -4.59 -5.23 0.26
CA ILE A 126 -5.35 -4.56 1.32
C ILE A 126 -5.82 -3.18 0.87
N ILE A 127 -4.93 -2.39 0.25
CA ILE A 127 -5.23 -1.01 -0.18
C ILE A 127 -6.30 -1.02 -1.28
N VAL A 128 -6.04 -1.75 -2.37
CA VAL A 128 -6.94 -1.80 -3.52
C VAL A 128 -8.22 -2.52 -3.14
N GLY A 129 -8.12 -3.68 -2.49
CA GLY A 129 -9.27 -4.45 -2.04
C GLY A 129 -10.18 -3.67 -1.09
N GLY A 130 -9.58 -2.96 -0.11
CA GLY A 130 -10.33 -2.10 0.82
C GLY A 130 -11.09 -0.98 0.10
N LEU A 131 -10.44 -0.32 -0.88
CA LEU A 131 -11.09 0.74 -1.67
C LEU A 131 -12.17 0.20 -2.61
N LEU A 132 -12.01 -1.00 -3.16
CA LEU A 132 -13.03 -1.69 -3.96
C LEU A 132 -14.27 -2.06 -3.12
N ILE A 133 -14.05 -2.59 -1.91
CA ILE A 133 -15.14 -2.89 -0.97
C ILE A 133 -15.90 -1.60 -0.64
N PHE A 134 -15.18 -0.52 -0.32
CA PHE A 134 -15.79 0.78 -0.08
C PHE A 134 -16.57 1.30 -1.29
N HIS A 135 -16.03 1.16 -2.50
CA HIS A 135 -16.74 1.55 -3.73
C HIS A 135 -18.08 0.82 -3.86
N SER A 136 -18.08 -0.49 -3.66
CA SER A 136 -19.28 -1.33 -3.74
C SER A 136 -20.33 -0.92 -2.71
N GLN A 137 -19.92 -0.72 -1.45
CA GLN A 137 -20.80 -0.28 -0.37
C GLN A 137 -21.38 1.12 -0.65
N LYS A 138 -20.56 2.05 -1.16
CA LYS A 138 -21.01 3.39 -1.55
C LYS A 138 -22.06 3.33 -2.66
N LYS A 139 -21.87 2.43 -3.65
CA LYS A 139 -22.82 2.27 -4.76
C LYS A 139 -24.19 1.77 -4.27
N LYS A 140 -24.22 0.71 -3.45
CA LYS A 140 -25.46 0.17 -2.86
C LYS A 140 -26.29 1.23 -2.13
N LEU A 141 -25.62 2.03 -1.28
CA LEU A 141 -26.25 3.12 -0.53
C LEU A 141 -26.83 4.24 -1.43
N LEU A 142 -26.27 4.43 -2.63
CA LEU A 142 -26.78 5.41 -3.60
C LEU A 142 -27.93 4.85 -4.44
N ASP A 143 -27.92 3.54 -4.69
CA ASP A 143 -28.94 2.83 -5.46
C ASP A 143 -30.20 2.49 -4.62
N GLY A 144 -30.14 2.70 -3.29
CA GLY A 144 -31.28 2.56 -2.38
C GLY A 144 -31.49 1.13 -1.83
N GLU A 145 -30.46 0.28 -1.92
CA GLU A 145 -30.40 -1.04 -1.29
C GLU A 145 -29.89 -0.97 0.16
#